data_AF-A0A811KXB1-F1
#
_entry.id   AF-A0A811KXB1-F1
#
_cell.length_a   1.000
_cell.length_b   1.000
_cell.length_c   1.000
_cell.angle_alpha   90.00
_cell.angle_beta   90.00
_cell.angle_gamma   90.00
#
_symmetry.space_group_name_H-M   'P 1'
#
loop_
_entity.id
_entity.type
_entity.pdbx_description
1 polymer ?
#
loop_
_entity_poly.entity_id
_entity_poly.type
_entity_poly.pdbx_seq_one_letter_code
_entity_poly.pdbx_strand_id
1 'polypeptide(L)'
;MRMFEAMLEMDEFRLELNSYWTNYKMQRPRPGTCDNTTLFVAIMTTSDVKSYKQRMAIRKYALDRVKGQGVVAKFFLGHQPGFRYDLVKDEMEKYDDMVYFDSDDNYRNNFVKWYAMYQYHQRYCSQAKYFVKIDDDTAVDWKRVIKWTERHFDGAVEGKKDFLVCQRFIGMRPVRNKEHIKWYISPKEYNHRFWPTYCYGYIVLMTNSTVAKLSEASKGMPLIHMDDVLYTGLAARAAKVPVYDFEGFRESIHPRYPCTEDGLPYPTAIHLQKTPKAMARTIDKLVSLNCDNDDLYAP
;
A
#
# COMPACT_ATOMS: atom_id res chain seq x y z
N MET A 1 -5.65 20.41 -17.53
CA MET A 1 -4.59 19.38 -17.69
C MET A 1 -3.24 20.04 -17.96
N ARG A 2 -2.94 20.51 -19.19
CA ARG A 2 -1.61 21.05 -19.54
C ARG A 2 -1.05 22.15 -18.61
N MET A 3 -1.88 23.05 -18.08
CA MET A 3 -1.40 24.09 -17.15
C MET A 3 -1.05 23.56 -15.75
N PHE A 4 -1.76 22.53 -15.26
CA PHE A 4 -1.44 21.91 -13.97
C PHE A 4 -0.17 21.08 -14.08
N GLU A 5 -0.07 20.22 -15.10
CA GLU A 5 1.12 19.39 -15.29
C GLU A 5 2.38 20.22 -15.57
N ALA A 6 2.26 21.35 -16.27
CA ALA A 6 3.37 22.28 -16.51
C ALA A 6 3.94 22.93 -15.23
N MET A 7 3.21 22.89 -14.11
CA MET A 7 3.70 23.38 -12.81
C MET A 7 4.50 22.33 -12.04
N LEU A 8 4.42 21.07 -12.46
CA LEU A 8 5.06 19.94 -11.79
C LEU A 8 6.36 19.58 -12.49
N GLU A 9 7.39 19.34 -11.70
CA GLU A 9 8.60 18.71 -12.20
C GLU A 9 8.36 17.19 -12.23
N MET A 10 8.31 16.62 -13.43
CA MET A 10 7.95 15.22 -13.63
C MET A 10 9.01 14.50 -14.45
N ASP A 11 9.35 13.28 -14.03
CA ASP A 11 10.22 12.38 -14.80
C ASP A 11 9.37 11.38 -15.58
N GLU A 12 9.90 10.86 -16.68
CA GLU A 12 9.27 9.83 -17.50
C GLU A 12 9.54 8.42 -16.98
N PHE A 13 8.51 7.60 -17.02
CA PHE A 13 8.49 6.23 -16.56
C PHE A 13 7.78 5.32 -17.57
N ARG A 14 8.19 4.05 -17.58
CA ARG A 14 7.56 3.00 -18.37
C ARG A 14 7.16 1.85 -17.47
N LEU A 15 5.88 1.49 -17.52
CA LEU A 15 5.39 0.20 -17.04
C LEU A 15 5.46 -0.80 -18.19
N GLU A 16 6.00 -1.98 -17.92
CA GLU A 16 6.11 -3.08 -18.86
C GLU A 16 5.69 -4.39 -18.21
N LEU A 17 4.77 -5.07 -18.87
CA LEU A 17 4.27 -6.42 -18.62
C LEU A 17 4.40 -7.22 -19.94
N ASN A 18 4.18 -8.53 -19.92
CA ASN A 18 4.48 -9.41 -21.06
C ASN A 18 3.76 -9.00 -22.37
N SER A 19 2.53 -8.50 -22.26
CA SER A 19 1.70 -8.11 -23.40
C SER A 19 1.08 -6.72 -23.27
N TYR A 20 1.62 -5.90 -22.37
CA TYR A 20 1.12 -4.56 -22.09
C TYR A 20 2.27 -3.66 -21.67
N TRP A 21 2.29 -2.45 -22.19
CA TRP A 21 3.19 -1.41 -21.71
C TRP A 21 2.47 -0.08 -21.79
N THR A 22 2.89 0.85 -20.94
CA THR A 22 2.45 2.24 -21.02
C THR A 22 3.55 3.14 -20.49
N ASN A 23 3.63 4.35 -21.06
CA ASN A 23 4.48 5.41 -20.55
C ASN A 23 3.62 6.41 -19.78
N TYR A 24 4.16 6.93 -18.69
CA TYR A 24 3.57 8.00 -17.92
C TYR A 24 4.69 8.82 -17.30
N LYS A 25 4.37 10.05 -16.94
CA LYS A 25 5.17 10.95 -16.13
C LYS A 25 4.68 10.91 -14.70
N MET A 26 5.61 11.08 -13.78
CA MET A 26 5.29 11.17 -12.36
C MET A 26 6.11 12.27 -11.72
N GLN A 27 5.47 13.04 -10.84
CA GLN A 27 6.10 14.12 -10.10
C GLN A 27 7.32 13.61 -9.31
N ARG A 28 8.45 14.32 -9.39
CA ARG A 28 9.64 14.02 -8.59
C ARG A 28 9.53 14.60 -7.16
N PRO A 29 10.15 13.97 -6.14
CA PRO A 29 10.22 14.56 -4.81
C PRO A 29 11.10 15.81 -4.77
N ARG A 30 10.91 16.65 -3.73
CA ARG A 30 11.89 17.68 -3.37
C ARG A 30 13.20 17.02 -2.92
N PRO A 31 14.36 17.67 -3.14
CA PRO A 31 15.64 17.17 -2.62
C PRO A 31 15.57 16.87 -1.12
N GLY A 32 16.16 15.75 -0.70
CA GLY A 32 16.21 15.31 0.70
C GLY A 32 14.92 14.67 1.25
N THR A 33 13.86 14.55 0.44
CA THR A 33 12.56 13.97 0.88
C THR A 33 12.69 12.61 1.58
N CYS A 34 13.63 11.77 1.12
CA CYS A 34 13.78 10.41 1.62
C CYS A 34 15.05 10.21 2.47
N ASP A 35 15.69 11.28 2.92
CA ASP A 35 16.85 11.19 3.80
C ASP A 35 16.46 10.53 5.13
N ASN A 36 17.33 9.65 5.66
CA ASN A 36 17.10 8.92 6.92
C ASN A 36 15.75 8.19 7.01
N THR A 37 15.21 7.74 5.88
CA THR A 37 13.92 7.02 5.84
C THR A 37 14.12 5.56 6.19
N THR A 38 13.31 5.05 7.13
CA THR A 38 13.20 3.62 7.44
C THR A 38 12.02 3.00 6.70
N LEU A 39 10.86 3.66 6.75
CA LEU A 39 9.60 3.24 6.13
C LEU A 39 9.19 4.27 5.07
N PHE A 40 9.18 3.86 3.80
CA PHE A 40 8.52 4.61 2.74
C PHE A 40 7.09 4.08 2.58
N VAL A 41 6.11 4.93 2.90
CA VAL A 41 4.68 4.59 2.86
C VAL A 41 4.06 5.21 1.61
N ALA A 42 3.67 4.37 0.67
CA ALA A 42 2.95 4.77 -0.51
C ALA A 42 1.44 4.53 -0.30
N ILE A 43 0.65 5.60 -0.35
CA ILE A 43 -0.78 5.59 -0.04
C ILE A 43 -1.57 5.74 -1.34
N MET A 44 -2.38 4.73 -1.67
CA MET A 44 -3.26 4.72 -2.83
C MET A 44 -4.54 5.50 -2.51
N THR A 45 -4.78 6.61 -3.25
CA THR A 45 -5.95 7.49 -3.05
C THR A 45 -6.39 8.10 -4.40
N THR A 46 -7.48 8.86 -4.42
CA THR A 46 -7.99 9.54 -5.62
C THR A 46 -8.09 11.06 -5.40
N SER A 47 -8.39 11.82 -6.45
CA SER A 47 -8.47 13.28 -6.39
C SER A 47 -9.83 13.85 -5.92
N ASP A 48 -10.77 13.01 -5.45
CA ASP A 48 -12.12 13.47 -5.13
C ASP A 48 -12.23 14.07 -3.71
N VAL A 49 -13.34 14.76 -3.43
CA VAL A 49 -13.58 15.45 -2.14
C VAL A 49 -13.62 14.46 -0.96
N LYS A 50 -14.10 13.23 -1.18
CA LYS A 50 -14.13 12.21 -0.14
C LYS A 50 -12.71 11.75 0.18
N SER A 51 -11.90 11.46 -0.82
CA SER A 51 -10.49 11.09 -0.64
C SER A 51 -9.65 12.24 -0.08
N TYR A 52 -9.91 13.50 -0.45
CA TYR A 52 -9.30 14.66 0.22
C TYR A 52 -9.53 14.63 1.74
N LYS A 53 -10.78 14.41 2.17
CA LYS A 53 -11.11 14.30 3.60
C LYS A 53 -10.44 13.08 4.26
N GLN A 54 -10.29 11.97 3.54
CA GLN A 54 -9.55 10.80 4.02
C GLN A 54 -8.07 11.10 4.22
N ARG A 55 -7.41 11.72 3.24
CA ARG A 55 -6.00 12.15 3.37
C ARG A 55 -5.80 13.05 4.57
N MET A 56 -6.68 14.02 4.78
CA MET A 56 -6.63 14.89 5.96
C MET A 56 -6.76 14.13 7.28
N ALA A 57 -7.62 13.10 7.33
CA ALA A 57 -7.73 12.25 8.50
C ALA A 57 -6.46 11.41 8.72
N ILE A 58 -5.92 10.81 7.66
CA ILE A 58 -4.67 10.02 7.73
C ILE A 58 -3.51 10.89 8.22
N ARG A 59 -3.35 12.10 7.67
CA ARG A 59 -2.34 13.07 8.14
C ARG A 59 -2.48 13.34 9.64
N LYS A 60 -3.67 13.78 10.06
CA LYS A 60 -3.93 14.22 11.44
C LYS A 60 -3.84 13.11 12.47
N TYR A 61 -4.45 11.95 12.19
CA TYR A 61 -4.63 10.91 13.19
C TYR A 61 -3.54 9.84 13.15
N ALA A 62 -2.94 9.56 11.99
CA ALA A 62 -1.89 8.54 11.85
C ALA A 62 -0.49 9.16 11.68
N LEU A 63 -0.26 9.94 10.63
CA LEU A 63 1.09 10.37 10.23
C LEU A 63 1.70 11.41 11.20
N ASP A 64 0.88 12.33 11.72
CA ASP A 64 1.33 13.33 12.70
C ASP A 64 1.92 12.70 13.97
N ARG A 65 1.48 11.48 14.33
CA ARG A 65 1.98 10.73 15.51
C ARG A 65 3.39 10.16 15.33
N VAL A 66 3.89 10.09 14.08
CA VAL A 66 5.18 9.47 13.73
C VAL A 66 6.13 10.42 12.98
N LYS A 67 5.87 11.73 13.02
CA LYS A 67 6.81 12.74 12.50
C LYS A 67 8.18 12.56 13.14
N GLY A 68 9.22 12.56 12.31
CA GLY A 68 10.62 12.41 12.73
C GLY A 68 11.05 10.99 13.09
N GLN A 69 10.18 9.98 12.97
CA GLN A 69 10.51 8.57 13.31
C GLN A 69 10.89 7.74 12.08
N GLY A 70 11.50 8.36 11.06
CA GLY A 70 11.93 7.69 9.83
C GLY A 70 10.78 7.16 8.95
N VAL A 71 9.58 7.73 9.08
CA VAL A 71 8.42 7.41 8.23
C VAL A 71 8.22 8.54 7.23
N VAL A 72 8.33 8.24 5.93
CA VAL A 72 8.01 9.16 4.85
C VAL A 72 6.79 8.61 4.11
N ALA A 73 5.70 9.36 4.10
CA ALA A 73 4.46 8.96 3.43
C ALA A 73 4.18 9.84 2.21
N LYS A 74 3.71 9.22 1.12
CA LYS A 74 3.31 9.89 -0.12
C LYS A 74 1.95 9.38 -0.59
N PHE A 75 1.03 10.29 -0.90
CA PHE A 75 -0.28 10.03 -1.46
C PHE A 75 -0.22 10.02 -2.99
N PHE A 76 -0.47 8.87 -3.60
CA PHE A 76 -0.44 8.68 -5.05
C PHE A 76 -1.83 8.78 -5.65
N LEU A 77 -1.99 9.67 -6.63
CA LEU A 77 -3.23 9.87 -7.38
C LEU A 77 -2.91 10.22 -8.84
N GLY A 78 -3.81 9.83 -9.75
CA GLY A 78 -3.69 10.12 -11.16
C GLY A 78 -4.94 10.80 -11.71
N HIS A 79 -5.03 10.87 -13.04
CA HIS A 79 -6.12 11.54 -13.73
C HIS A 79 -7.42 10.72 -13.63
N GLN A 80 -8.54 11.35 -13.28
CA GLN A 80 -9.85 10.69 -13.30
C GLN A 80 -10.94 11.63 -13.85
N PRO A 81 -12.04 11.10 -14.40
CA PRO A 81 -13.20 11.93 -14.74
C PRO A 81 -13.64 12.78 -13.53
N GLY A 82 -13.79 14.09 -13.74
CA GLY A 82 -14.10 15.03 -12.66
C GLY A 82 -12.91 15.41 -11.77
N PHE A 83 -11.67 15.22 -12.24
CA PHE A 83 -10.46 15.63 -11.53
C PHE A 83 -10.54 17.10 -11.08
N ARG A 84 -10.39 17.33 -9.77
CA ARG A 84 -10.46 18.64 -9.14
C ARG A 84 -9.07 19.24 -9.02
N TYR A 85 -8.60 19.80 -10.13
CA TYR A 85 -7.26 20.41 -10.23
C TYR A 85 -7.05 21.51 -9.19
N ASP A 86 -8.08 22.29 -8.89
CA ASP A 86 -8.05 23.34 -7.88
C ASP A 86 -7.77 22.76 -6.48
N LEU A 87 -8.53 21.75 -6.06
CA LEU A 87 -8.34 21.12 -4.75
C LEU A 87 -6.99 20.42 -4.62
N VAL A 88 -6.58 19.70 -5.68
CA VAL A 88 -5.29 19.00 -5.69
C VAL A 88 -4.14 20.00 -5.68
N LYS A 89 -4.21 21.06 -6.48
CA LYS A 89 -3.18 22.09 -6.54
C LYS A 89 -2.96 22.73 -5.16
N ASP A 90 -4.02 23.21 -4.54
CA ASP A 90 -3.92 23.88 -3.23
C ASP A 90 -3.38 22.93 -2.15
N GLU A 91 -3.79 21.66 -2.21
CA GLU A 91 -3.29 20.64 -1.30
C GLU A 91 -1.81 20.34 -1.52
N MET A 92 -1.36 20.22 -2.78
CA MET A 92 0.04 19.98 -3.13
C MET A 92 0.96 21.15 -2.77
N GLU A 93 0.47 22.39 -2.94
CA GLU A 93 1.22 23.59 -2.52
C GLU A 93 1.36 23.64 -1.00
N LYS A 94 0.33 23.21 -0.27
CA LYS A 94 0.30 23.20 1.19
C LYS A 94 1.07 22.02 1.80
N TYR A 95 1.03 20.85 1.17
CA TYR A 95 1.60 19.61 1.66
C TYR A 95 2.55 19.00 0.63
N ASP A 96 3.80 18.80 1.02
CA ASP A 96 4.80 18.13 0.19
C ASP A 96 4.72 16.60 0.31
N ASP A 97 3.51 16.04 0.30
CA ASP A 97 3.26 14.61 0.52
C ASP A 97 2.39 13.96 -0.54
N MET A 98 2.18 14.63 -1.67
CA MET A 98 1.42 14.11 -2.81
C MET A 98 2.33 13.79 -3.98
N VAL A 99 1.94 12.79 -4.77
CA VAL A 99 2.60 12.39 -6.01
C VAL A 99 1.53 12.22 -7.09
N TYR A 100 1.54 13.13 -8.05
CA TYR A 100 0.73 13.00 -9.25
C TYR A 100 1.46 12.17 -10.31
N PHE A 101 0.74 11.25 -10.95
CA PHE A 101 1.17 10.54 -12.15
C PHE A 101 0.13 10.71 -13.26
N ASP A 102 0.55 10.97 -14.49
CA ASP A 102 -0.32 11.39 -15.60
C ASP A 102 -0.99 10.21 -16.34
N SER A 103 -1.50 9.23 -15.58
CA SER A 103 -2.23 8.09 -16.12
C SER A 103 -3.65 8.01 -15.57
N ASP A 104 -4.52 7.33 -16.31
CA ASP A 104 -5.90 7.07 -15.93
C ASP A 104 -5.99 6.31 -14.59
N ASP A 105 -6.61 6.96 -13.62
CA ASP A 105 -6.78 6.53 -12.25
C ASP A 105 -8.21 6.03 -12.03
N ASN A 106 -8.37 4.73 -12.19
CA ASN A 106 -9.60 4.01 -11.88
C ASN A 106 -9.23 2.61 -11.39
N TYR A 107 -10.20 1.91 -10.79
CA TYR A 107 -9.95 0.60 -10.18
C TYR A 107 -9.32 -0.41 -11.13
N ARG A 108 -9.72 -0.44 -12.42
CA ARG A 108 -9.16 -1.39 -13.39
C ARG A 108 -7.71 -1.09 -13.74
N ASN A 109 -7.26 0.14 -13.50
CA ASN A 109 -5.89 0.62 -13.73
C ASN A 109 -5.09 0.77 -12.43
N ASN A 110 -5.59 0.30 -11.28
CA ASN A 110 -4.84 0.32 -10.03
C ASN A 110 -3.47 -0.36 -10.15
N PHE A 111 -3.34 -1.35 -11.04
CA PHE A 111 -2.06 -2.00 -11.29
C PHE A 111 -0.99 -1.02 -11.84
N VAL A 112 -1.38 0.01 -12.60
CA VAL A 112 -0.48 1.08 -13.06
C VAL A 112 -0.06 1.93 -11.89
N LYS A 113 -1.03 2.35 -11.05
CA LYS A 113 -0.75 3.16 -9.86
C LYS A 113 0.18 2.44 -8.88
N TRP A 114 -0.05 1.15 -8.61
CA TRP A 114 0.83 0.35 -7.75
C TRP A 114 2.25 0.31 -8.31
N TYR A 115 2.40 0.13 -9.62
CA TYR A 115 3.72 0.14 -10.23
C TYR A 115 4.39 1.52 -10.19
N ALA A 116 3.63 2.59 -10.36
CA ALA A 116 4.12 3.96 -10.17
C ALA A 116 4.67 4.15 -8.76
N MET A 117 4.01 3.59 -7.74
CA MET A 117 4.51 3.60 -6.35
C MET A 117 5.83 2.82 -6.21
N TYR A 118 5.97 1.66 -6.85
CA TYR A 118 7.23 0.91 -6.91
C TYR A 118 8.35 1.71 -7.57
N GLN A 119 8.08 2.29 -8.74
CA GLN A 119 9.07 3.06 -9.47
C GLN A 119 9.48 4.34 -8.74
N TYR A 120 8.53 5.03 -8.12
CA TYR A 120 8.85 6.20 -7.29
C TYR A 120 9.79 5.83 -6.16
N HIS A 121 9.47 4.75 -5.43
CA HIS A 121 10.30 4.26 -4.34
C HIS A 121 11.69 3.86 -4.85
N GLN A 122 11.78 3.06 -5.91
CA GLN A 122 13.06 2.61 -6.47
C GLN A 122 13.91 3.75 -7.05
N ARG A 123 13.27 4.78 -7.62
CA ARG A 123 13.98 5.90 -8.26
C ARG A 123 14.48 6.92 -7.25
N TYR A 124 13.71 7.21 -6.20
CA TYR A 124 13.97 8.35 -5.32
C TYR A 124 14.17 8.00 -3.84
N CYS A 125 13.73 6.83 -3.41
CA CYS A 125 13.66 6.46 -1.99
C CYS A 125 14.16 5.03 -1.72
N SER A 126 15.08 4.53 -2.56
CA SER A 126 15.61 3.16 -2.50
C SER A 126 16.48 2.89 -1.26
N GLN A 127 16.84 3.93 -0.51
CA GLN A 127 17.52 3.83 0.78
C GLN A 127 16.58 3.41 1.93
N ALA A 128 15.26 3.53 1.76
CA ALA A 128 14.33 3.11 2.79
C ALA A 128 14.41 1.58 2.98
N LYS A 129 14.47 1.13 4.23
CA LYS A 129 14.56 -0.32 4.55
C LYS A 129 13.32 -1.06 4.08
N TYR A 130 12.16 -0.44 4.27
CA TYR A 130 10.86 -1.01 3.98
C TYR A 130 10.04 -0.10 3.08
N PHE A 131 9.32 -0.72 2.16
CA PHE A 131 8.24 -0.12 1.39
C PHE A 131 6.91 -0.64 1.94
N VAL A 132 5.96 0.27 2.16
CA VAL A 132 4.61 -0.09 2.61
C VAL A 132 3.59 0.51 1.65
N LYS A 133 2.81 -0.34 0.99
CA LYS A 133 1.62 0.09 0.26
C LYS A 133 0.42 0.07 1.20
N ILE A 134 -0.38 1.12 1.22
CA ILE A 134 -1.71 1.11 1.85
C ILE A 134 -2.79 1.74 0.97
N ASP A 135 -4.05 1.37 1.21
CA ASP A 135 -5.22 2.08 0.69
C ASP A 135 -5.65 3.21 1.64
N ASP A 136 -6.30 4.25 1.12
CA ASP A 136 -6.74 5.43 1.90
C ASP A 136 -7.91 5.20 2.87
N ASP A 137 -8.37 3.95 2.98
CA ASP A 137 -9.35 3.48 3.95
C ASP A 137 -8.76 2.47 4.95
N THR A 138 -7.43 2.45 5.07
CA THR A 138 -6.71 1.64 6.05
C THR A 138 -6.24 2.50 7.22
N ALA A 139 -6.77 2.24 8.41
CA ALA A 139 -6.29 2.84 9.66
C ALA A 139 -5.07 2.08 10.15
N VAL A 140 -3.98 2.79 10.46
CA VAL A 140 -2.70 2.18 10.86
C VAL A 140 -2.13 2.88 12.09
N ASP A 141 -1.71 2.09 13.09
CA ASP A 141 -0.82 2.56 14.14
C ASP A 141 0.64 2.40 13.69
N TRP A 142 1.21 3.46 13.11
CA TRP A 142 2.57 3.45 12.59
C TRP A 142 3.65 3.24 13.66
N LYS A 143 3.42 3.66 14.92
CA LYS A 143 4.37 3.38 16.00
C LYS A 143 4.46 1.88 16.26
N ARG A 144 3.32 1.19 16.19
CA ARG A 144 3.25 -0.25 16.33
C ARG A 144 3.85 -0.96 15.11
N VAL A 145 3.64 -0.47 13.89
CA VAL A 145 4.33 -0.99 12.69
C VAL A 145 5.86 -0.94 12.88
N ILE A 146 6.40 0.19 13.36
CA ILE A 146 7.85 0.32 13.61
C ILE A 146 8.33 -0.78 14.59
N LYS A 147 7.65 -0.94 15.73
CA LYS A 147 7.98 -2.00 16.70
C LYS A 147 7.95 -3.40 16.07
N TRP A 148 6.95 -3.70 15.25
CA TRP A 148 6.88 -4.99 14.54
C TRP A 148 8.03 -5.19 13.56
N THR A 149 8.48 -4.14 12.87
CA THR A 149 9.65 -4.23 11.99
C THR A 149 10.97 -4.41 12.74
N GLU A 150 11.11 -3.82 13.93
CA GLU A 150 12.27 -3.99 14.82
C GLU A 150 12.35 -5.40 15.40
N ARG A 151 11.20 -6.03 15.61
CA ARG A 151 11.08 -7.43 16.09
C ARG A 151 11.08 -8.47 14.99
N HIS A 152 11.29 -8.06 13.74
CA HIS A 152 11.20 -8.94 12.57
C HIS A 152 9.89 -9.73 12.54
N PHE A 153 8.79 -9.07 12.92
CA PHE A 153 7.46 -9.67 13.08
C PHE A 153 7.48 -10.92 13.98
N ASP A 154 8.03 -10.78 15.18
CA ASP A 154 8.31 -11.86 16.15
C ASP A 154 9.10 -13.02 15.53
N GLY A 155 10.16 -12.66 14.80
CA GLY A 155 11.06 -13.61 14.16
C GLY A 155 10.53 -14.28 12.90
N ALA A 156 9.28 -14.04 12.49
CA ALA A 156 8.70 -14.61 11.27
C ALA A 156 9.52 -14.30 10.01
N VAL A 157 10.19 -13.14 9.99
CA VAL A 157 11.07 -12.72 8.88
C VAL A 157 12.54 -12.56 9.30
N GLU A 158 12.94 -13.14 10.43
CA GLU A 158 14.33 -13.09 10.91
C GLU A 158 15.30 -13.63 9.85
N GLY A 159 16.37 -12.89 9.60
CA GLY A 159 17.36 -13.21 8.57
C GLY A 159 16.85 -13.27 7.12
N LYS A 160 15.61 -12.83 6.84
CA LYS A 160 15.04 -12.82 5.49
C LYS A 160 15.34 -11.50 4.78
N LYS A 161 15.93 -11.58 3.59
CA LYS A 161 16.20 -10.41 2.74
C LYS A 161 14.98 -9.95 1.95
N ASP A 162 14.18 -10.90 1.46
CA ASP A 162 13.04 -10.65 0.57
C ASP A 162 11.79 -11.31 1.14
N PHE A 163 10.76 -10.52 1.38
CA PHE A 163 9.47 -10.95 1.88
C PHE A 163 8.37 -9.93 1.65
N LEU A 164 7.13 -10.40 1.79
CA LEU A 164 5.89 -9.62 1.91
C LEU A 164 5.26 -9.95 3.27
N VAL A 165 4.74 -8.93 3.98
CA VAL A 165 3.97 -9.07 5.22
C VAL A 165 2.62 -8.37 5.04
N CYS A 166 1.54 -9.12 5.24
CA CYS A 166 0.17 -8.67 4.97
C CYS A 166 -0.87 -9.60 5.64
N GLN A 167 -2.17 -9.33 5.50
CA GLN A 167 -3.18 -10.39 5.60
C GLN A 167 -3.11 -11.24 4.32
N ARG A 168 -2.76 -12.52 4.41
CA ARG A 168 -2.62 -13.39 3.23
C ARG A 168 -3.92 -14.07 2.86
N PHE A 169 -4.13 -14.25 1.56
CA PHE A 169 -5.17 -15.07 0.99
C PHE A 169 -4.59 -16.33 0.35
N ILE A 170 -5.20 -17.49 0.66
CA ILE A 170 -4.80 -18.82 0.18
C ILE A 170 -6.01 -19.50 -0.47
N GLY A 171 -5.80 -20.13 -1.62
CA GLY A 171 -6.84 -20.95 -2.26
C GLY A 171 -8.02 -20.15 -2.83
N MET A 172 -7.88 -18.83 -2.98
CA MET A 172 -8.91 -17.98 -3.57
C MET A 172 -9.09 -18.27 -5.06
N ARG A 173 -10.33 -18.18 -5.54
CA ARG A 173 -10.68 -18.40 -6.95
C ARG A 173 -10.89 -17.05 -7.66
N PRO A 174 -10.46 -16.91 -8.93
CA PRO A 174 -10.86 -15.78 -9.75
C PRO A 174 -12.38 -15.68 -9.84
N VAL A 175 -12.94 -14.47 -9.72
CA VAL A 175 -14.38 -14.25 -9.84
C VAL A 175 -14.79 -14.49 -11.29
N ARG A 176 -15.69 -15.46 -11.53
CA ARG A 176 -16.18 -15.83 -12.86
C ARG A 176 -17.61 -15.37 -13.14
N ASN A 177 -18.28 -14.74 -12.17
CA ASN A 177 -19.59 -14.13 -12.38
C ASN A 177 -19.42 -12.72 -12.97
N LYS A 178 -19.99 -12.49 -14.17
CA LYS A 178 -19.94 -11.20 -14.87
C LYS A 178 -20.74 -10.08 -14.16
N GLU A 179 -21.67 -10.43 -13.26
CA GLU A 179 -22.38 -9.46 -12.43
C GLU A 179 -21.45 -8.73 -11.45
N HIS A 180 -20.33 -9.36 -11.08
CA HIS A 180 -19.28 -8.75 -10.27
C HIS A 180 -18.18 -8.15 -11.15
N ILE A 181 -18.58 -7.31 -12.11
CA ILE A 181 -17.72 -6.80 -13.20
C ILE A 181 -16.40 -6.18 -12.72
N LYS A 182 -16.40 -5.57 -11.53
CA LYS A 182 -15.22 -4.96 -10.92
C LYS A 182 -14.09 -5.99 -10.69
N TRP A 183 -14.42 -7.23 -10.34
CA TRP A 183 -13.48 -8.29 -9.96
C TRP A 183 -13.47 -9.46 -10.95
N TYR A 184 -14.32 -9.39 -11.99
CA TYR A 184 -14.50 -10.47 -12.94
C TYR A 184 -13.23 -10.71 -13.77
N ILE A 185 -12.75 -11.95 -13.77
CA ILE A 185 -11.60 -12.38 -14.54
C ILE A 185 -12.05 -13.44 -15.55
N SER A 186 -11.82 -13.18 -16.84
CA SER A 186 -12.17 -14.14 -17.88
C SER A 186 -11.23 -15.36 -17.87
N PRO A 187 -11.68 -16.55 -18.30
CA PRO A 187 -10.78 -17.71 -18.47
C PRO A 187 -9.64 -17.44 -19.46
N LYS A 188 -9.83 -16.51 -20.41
CA LYS A 188 -8.79 -16.06 -21.35
C LYS A 188 -7.71 -15.21 -20.65
N GLU A 189 -8.11 -14.36 -19.72
CA GLU A 189 -7.20 -13.51 -18.92
C GLU A 189 -6.40 -14.35 -17.93
N TYR A 190 -7.05 -15.32 -17.26
CA TYR A 190 -6.38 -16.26 -16.37
C TYR A 190 -7.11 -17.61 -16.37
N ASN A 191 -6.44 -18.67 -16.81
CA ASN A 191 -7.06 -19.98 -17.02
C ASN A 191 -6.96 -20.94 -15.82
N HIS A 192 -6.14 -20.62 -14.81
CA HIS A 192 -6.02 -21.46 -13.63
C HIS A 192 -7.25 -21.35 -12.71
N ARG A 193 -7.50 -22.42 -11.94
CA ARG A 193 -8.64 -22.53 -11.02
C ARG A 193 -8.50 -21.64 -9.79
N PHE A 194 -7.28 -21.43 -9.33
CA PHE A 194 -6.95 -20.71 -8.10
C PHE A 194 -5.89 -19.65 -8.37
N TRP A 195 -5.93 -18.57 -7.61
CA TRP A 195 -4.83 -17.62 -7.51
C TRP A 195 -3.63 -18.26 -6.78
N PRO A 196 -2.40 -17.82 -7.05
CA PRO A 196 -1.31 -18.05 -6.09
C PRO A 196 -1.65 -17.40 -4.74
N THR A 197 -0.95 -17.78 -3.67
CA THR A 197 -1.01 -17.03 -2.41
C THR A 197 -0.62 -15.57 -2.66
N TYR A 198 -1.39 -14.64 -2.13
CA TYR A 198 -1.19 -13.20 -2.32
C TYR A 198 -1.66 -12.42 -1.08
N CYS A 199 -1.35 -11.14 -1.03
CA CYS A 199 -1.79 -10.24 0.03
C CYS A 199 -3.17 -9.66 -0.27
N TYR A 200 -4.02 -9.56 0.75
CA TYR A 200 -5.22 -8.74 0.68
C TYR A 200 -4.77 -7.27 0.67
N GLY A 201 -4.81 -6.62 -0.50
CA GLY A 201 -3.94 -5.50 -0.86
C GLY A 201 -4.06 -4.18 -0.08
N TYR A 202 -4.87 -4.08 0.97
CA TYR A 202 -5.12 -2.84 1.71
C TYR A 202 -3.93 -2.37 2.55
N ILE A 203 -3.08 -3.31 2.99
CA ILE A 203 -1.75 -3.04 3.52
C ILE A 203 -0.78 -4.15 3.12
N VAL A 204 0.35 -3.76 2.55
CA VAL A 204 1.43 -4.69 2.19
C VAL A 204 2.76 -4.05 2.55
N LEU A 205 3.47 -4.66 3.50
CA LEU A 205 4.83 -4.29 3.86
C LEU A 205 5.81 -5.22 3.17
N MET A 206 6.90 -4.67 2.64
CA MET A 206 7.94 -5.43 1.96
C MET A 206 9.29 -4.74 2.09
N THR A 207 10.38 -5.47 1.87
CA THR A 207 11.73 -4.88 1.83
C THR A 207 11.94 -4.15 0.50
N ASN A 208 12.91 -3.22 0.48
CA ASN A 208 13.30 -2.56 -0.77
C ASN A 208 13.72 -3.57 -1.87
N SER A 209 14.46 -4.62 -1.51
CA SER A 209 14.86 -5.64 -2.49
C SER A 209 13.69 -6.48 -3.00
N THR A 210 12.64 -6.69 -2.19
CA THR A 210 11.39 -7.27 -2.68
C THR A 210 10.78 -6.40 -3.78
N VAL A 211 10.67 -5.08 -3.60
CA VAL A 211 10.09 -4.19 -4.62
C VAL A 211 10.83 -4.32 -5.96
N ALA A 212 12.17 -4.33 -5.93
CA ALA A 212 12.98 -4.51 -7.13
C ALA A 212 12.73 -5.87 -7.81
N LYS A 213 12.69 -6.96 -7.03
CA LYS A 213 12.42 -8.31 -7.54
C LYS A 213 11.03 -8.45 -8.15
N LEU A 214 10.01 -7.90 -7.49
CA LEU A 214 8.63 -7.94 -7.99
C LEU A 214 8.49 -7.10 -9.26
N SER A 215 9.16 -5.94 -9.33
CA SER A 215 9.15 -5.09 -10.52
C SER A 215 9.81 -5.77 -11.73
N GLU A 216 10.90 -6.50 -11.52
CA GLU A 216 11.53 -7.29 -12.59
C GLU A 216 10.66 -8.46 -13.01
N ALA A 217 10.13 -9.21 -12.05
CA ALA A 217 9.28 -10.37 -12.33
C ALA A 217 7.97 -10.00 -13.03
N SER A 218 7.40 -8.82 -12.75
CA SER A 218 6.14 -8.37 -13.38
C SER A 218 6.27 -8.17 -14.89
N LYS A 219 7.47 -7.90 -15.42
CA LYS A 219 7.69 -7.75 -16.88
C LYS A 219 7.31 -9.02 -17.65
N GLY A 220 7.43 -10.19 -17.05
CA GLY A 220 7.03 -11.47 -17.64
C GLY A 220 5.57 -11.87 -17.39
N MET A 221 4.79 -11.06 -16.66
CA MET A 221 3.41 -11.40 -16.28
C MET A 221 2.40 -10.92 -17.32
N PRO A 222 1.31 -11.67 -17.54
CA PRO A 222 0.18 -11.16 -18.32
C PRO A 222 -0.50 -9.99 -17.58
N LEU A 223 -1.16 -9.12 -18.33
CA LEU A 223 -1.99 -8.08 -17.73
C LEU A 223 -3.18 -8.71 -16.98
N ILE A 224 -3.16 -8.57 -15.65
CA ILE A 224 -4.25 -8.89 -14.74
C ILE A 224 -4.62 -7.60 -14.01
N HIS A 225 -5.88 -7.17 -14.10
CA HIS A 225 -6.31 -5.89 -13.52
C HIS A 225 -6.45 -5.91 -11.99
N MET A 226 -6.46 -7.11 -11.38
CA MET A 226 -6.34 -7.30 -9.92
C MET A 226 -4.87 -7.04 -9.53
N ASP A 227 -4.59 -5.82 -9.08
CA ASP A 227 -3.25 -5.31 -8.75
C ASP A 227 -2.56 -6.09 -7.62
N ASP A 228 -3.29 -6.37 -6.55
CA ASP A 228 -2.83 -7.18 -5.42
C ASP A 228 -2.46 -8.61 -5.84
N VAL A 229 -3.27 -9.26 -6.68
CA VAL A 229 -2.96 -10.57 -7.27
C VAL A 229 -1.75 -10.49 -8.22
N LEU A 230 -1.68 -9.46 -9.06
CA LEU A 230 -0.60 -9.29 -10.04
C LEU A 230 0.77 -9.19 -9.34
N TYR A 231 0.92 -8.26 -8.39
CA TYR A 231 2.22 -7.98 -7.78
C TYR A 231 2.54 -8.91 -6.61
N THR A 232 1.59 -9.15 -5.71
CA THR A 232 1.86 -9.91 -4.48
C THR A 232 1.57 -11.41 -4.62
N GLY A 233 0.95 -11.81 -5.74
CA GLY A 233 0.68 -13.21 -6.07
C GLY A 233 1.54 -13.72 -7.22
N LEU A 234 1.26 -13.25 -8.44
CA LEU A 234 1.89 -13.77 -9.66
C LEU A 234 3.38 -13.40 -9.73
N ALA A 235 3.71 -12.11 -9.58
CA ALA A 235 5.10 -11.66 -9.57
C ALA A 235 5.86 -12.20 -8.36
N ALA A 236 5.25 -12.25 -7.17
CA ALA A 236 5.87 -12.83 -5.97
C ALA A 236 6.21 -14.31 -6.14
N ARG A 237 5.28 -15.11 -6.69
CA ARG A 237 5.52 -16.52 -7.00
C ARG A 237 6.66 -16.68 -8.02
N ALA A 238 6.67 -15.87 -9.08
CA ALA A 238 7.73 -15.91 -10.10
C ALA A 238 9.10 -15.54 -9.51
N ALA A 239 9.15 -14.53 -8.64
CA ALA A 239 10.34 -14.07 -7.95
C ALA A 239 10.77 -14.94 -6.75
N LYS A 240 9.97 -15.97 -6.41
CA LYS A 240 10.14 -16.81 -5.21
C LYS A 240 10.19 -16.00 -3.91
N VAL A 241 9.43 -14.92 -3.84
CA VAL A 241 9.29 -14.09 -2.64
C VAL A 241 8.17 -14.67 -1.76
N PRO A 242 8.45 -15.03 -0.50
CA PRO A 242 7.43 -15.54 0.41
C PRO A 242 6.46 -14.46 0.88
N VAL A 243 5.20 -14.87 1.09
CA VAL A 243 4.13 -14.06 1.68
C VAL A 243 3.86 -14.56 3.10
N TYR A 244 4.16 -13.71 4.08
CA TYR A 244 3.91 -13.97 5.49
C TYR A 244 2.57 -13.35 5.89
N ASP A 245 1.71 -14.17 6.50
CA ASP A 245 0.51 -13.67 7.14
C ASP A 245 0.86 -13.01 8.46
N PHE A 246 0.27 -11.86 8.71
CA PHE A 246 0.47 -11.14 9.96
C PHE A 246 -0.86 -10.82 10.62
N GLU A 247 -1.04 -11.35 11.83
CA GLU A 247 -2.26 -11.24 12.62
C GLU A 247 -2.62 -9.79 12.97
N GLY A 248 -1.63 -8.89 12.97
CA GLY A 248 -1.87 -7.48 13.23
C GLY A 248 -2.59 -6.73 12.12
N PHE A 249 -2.73 -7.29 10.93
CA PHE A 249 -3.45 -6.67 9.82
C PHE A 249 -4.74 -7.43 9.58
N ARG A 250 -5.89 -6.80 9.89
CA ARG A 250 -7.23 -7.41 9.73
C ARG A 250 -8.29 -6.40 9.28
N GLU A 251 -9.52 -6.84 9.02
CA GLU A 251 -10.65 -5.95 8.72
C GLU A 251 -11.35 -5.39 9.98
N SER A 252 -11.12 -6.02 11.14
CA SER A 252 -11.67 -5.56 12.42
C SER A 252 -10.76 -5.98 13.59
N ILE A 253 -10.93 -5.31 14.73
CA ILE A 253 -10.23 -5.67 15.97
C ILE A 253 -11.10 -6.68 16.71
N HIS A 254 -10.62 -7.91 16.85
CA HIS A 254 -11.29 -8.96 17.63
C HIS A 254 -11.34 -8.56 19.12
N PRO A 255 -12.43 -8.83 19.87
CA PRO A 255 -12.52 -8.49 21.29
C PRO A 255 -11.44 -9.14 22.17
N ARG A 256 -10.98 -10.33 21.79
CA ARG A 256 -9.85 -11.04 22.41
C ARG A 256 -8.68 -11.07 21.43
N TYR A 257 -8.12 -9.91 21.12
CA TYR A 257 -7.00 -9.85 20.18
C TYR A 257 -5.75 -10.46 20.81
N PRO A 258 -4.84 -11.08 20.01
CA PRO A 258 -3.63 -11.66 20.55
C PRO A 258 -2.63 -10.58 20.97
N CYS A 259 -1.76 -10.97 21.88
CA CYS A 259 -0.67 -10.17 22.42
C CYS A 259 0.62 -10.98 22.40
N THR A 260 1.73 -10.28 22.27
CA THR A 260 3.06 -10.87 22.54
C THR A 260 3.25 -11.09 24.03
N GLU A 261 4.21 -11.95 24.41
CA GLU A 261 4.57 -12.20 25.80
C GLU A 261 4.95 -10.92 26.56
N ASP A 262 5.58 -9.95 25.89
CA ASP A 262 5.96 -8.66 26.45
C ASP A 262 4.86 -7.58 26.35
N GLY A 263 3.63 -7.98 25.99
CA GLY A 263 2.44 -7.11 26.07
C GLY A 263 2.28 -6.13 24.90
N LEU A 264 2.90 -6.38 23.75
CA LEU A 264 2.60 -5.68 22.49
C LEU A 264 1.33 -6.28 21.86
N PRO A 265 0.25 -5.49 21.62
CA PRO A 265 -0.93 -5.96 20.92
C PRO A 265 -0.63 -6.26 19.46
N TYR A 266 -1.17 -7.35 18.92
CA TYR A 266 -1.09 -7.64 17.48
C TYR A 266 -1.83 -6.63 16.62
N PRO A 267 -3.11 -6.27 16.87
CA PRO A 267 -3.87 -5.41 15.96
C PRO A 267 -3.15 -4.08 15.71
N THR A 268 -2.82 -3.82 14.45
CA THR A 268 -1.93 -2.74 14.01
C THR A 268 -2.53 -1.97 12.85
N ALA A 269 -3.19 -2.65 11.91
CA ALA A 269 -3.87 -2.02 10.78
C ALA A 269 -5.25 -2.62 10.56
N ILE A 270 -6.23 -1.74 10.33
CA ILE A 270 -7.64 -2.09 10.17
C ILE A 270 -8.19 -1.48 8.88
N HIS A 271 -8.66 -2.35 8.00
CA HIS A 271 -9.23 -1.99 6.69
C HIS A 271 -10.63 -1.36 6.82
N LEU A 272 -11.22 -0.95 5.68
CA LEU A 272 -12.62 -0.54 5.51
C LEU A 272 -13.03 0.73 6.28
N GLN A 273 -12.07 1.59 6.64
CA GLN A 273 -12.31 2.87 7.30
C GLN A 273 -12.70 3.95 6.27
N LYS A 274 -13.85 3.77 5.61
CA LYS A 274 -14.32 4.56 4.45
C LYS A 274 -14.67 6.04 4.74
N THR A 275 -14.57 6.49 5.99
CA THR A 275 -14.90 7.87 6.39
C THR A 275 -13.87 8.44 7.37
N PRO A 276 -13.66 9.77 7.39
CA PRO A 276 -12.72 10.42 8.31
C PRO A 276 -13.01 10.11 9.78
N LYS A 277 -14.30 10.04 10.15
CA LYS A 277 -14.74 9.72 11.52
C LYS A 277 -14.46 8.27 11.87
N ALA A 278 -14.61 7.33 10.93
CA ALA A 278 -14.24 5.94 11.16
C ALA A 278 -12.71 5.81 11.29
N MET A 279 -11.95 6.42 10.38
CA MET A 279 -10.49 6.49 10.41
C MET A 279 -9.98 6.99 11.76
N ALA A 280 -10.45 8.15 12.22
CA ALA A 280 -10.06 8.73 13.51
C ALA A 280 -10.35 7.79 14.68
N ARG A 281 -11.60 7.31 14.81
CA ARG A 281 -12.00 6.40 15.91
C ARG A 281 -11.19 5.11 15.93
N THR A 282 -10.92 4.54 14.76
CA THR A 282 -10.19 3.27 14.66
C THR A 282 -8.71 3.46 14.99
N ILE A 283 -8.09 4.56 14.56
CA ILE A 283 -6.70 4.87 14.96
C ILE A 283 -6.61 5.12 16.46
N ASP A 284 -7.53 5.91 17.04
CA ASP A 284 -7.54 6.16 18.49
C ASP A 284 -7.71 4.86 19.28
N LYS A 285 -8.61 3.97 18.83
CA LYS A 285 -8.77 2.63 19.40
C LYS A 285 -7.51 1.78 19.27
N LEU A 286 -6.88 1.75 18.09
CA LEU A 286 -5.63 1.02 17.87
C LEU A 286 -4.54 1.49 18.82
N VAL A 287 -4.36 2.81 18.95
CA VAL A 287 -3.31 3.40 19.80
C VAL A 287 -3.59 3.17 21.29
N SER A 288 -4.86 3.05 21.69
CA SER A 288 -5.24 2.78 23.08
C SER A 288 -5.23 1.30 23.46
N LEU A 289 -4.97 0.38 22.52
CA LEU A 289 -4.90 -1.04 22.85
C LEU A 289 -3.75 -1.31 23.82
N ASN A 290 -4.05 -2.09 24.84
CA ASN A 290 -3.13 -2.61 25.85
C ASN A 290 -3.34 -4.12 25.97
N CYS A 291 -2.36 -4.82 26.53
CA CYS A 291 -2.50 -6.22 26.88
C CYS A 291 -2.64 -6.27 28.41
N ASP A 292 -3.80 -6.68 28.90
CA ASP A 292 -3.97 -7.01 30.32
C ASP A 292 -3.47 -8.45 30.53
N ASN A 293 -2.93 -8.76 31.72
CA ASN A 293 -2.28 -10.06 31.99
C ASN A 293 -3.19 -11.29 31.78
N ASP A 294 -4.51 -11.11 31.69
CA ASP A 294 -5.50 -12.18 31.49
C ASP A 294 -5.83 -12.48 30.02
N ASP A 295 -5.34 -11.67 29.06
CA ASP A 295 -5.66 -11.78 27.62
C ASP A 295 -4.52 -12.40 26.78
N LEU A 296 -3.54 -13.04 27.42
CA LEU A 296 -2.43 -13.72 26.75
C LEU A 296 -2.92 -15.02 26.07
N TYR A 297 -3.43 -14.89 24.84
CA TYR A 297 -3.41 -15.99 23.88
C TYR A 297 -2.24 -15.78 22.92
N ALA A 298 -1.22 -16.63 23.05
CA ALA A 298 -0.20 -16.78 22.04
C ALA A 298 -0.85 -17.38 20.77
N PRO A 299 -0.70 -16.76 19.59
CA PRO A 299 -1.25 -17.28 18.33
C PRO A 299 -0.53 -18.53 17.82
#